data_AF-A0A8H4F485-F1
#
_entry.id   AF-A0A8H4F485-F1
#
_cell.length_a   1.000
_cell.length_b   1.000
_cell.length_c   1.000
_cell.angle_alpha   90.00
_cell.angle_beta   90.00
_cell.angle_gamma   90.00
#
_symmetry.space_group_name_H-M   'P 1'
#
loop_
_entity.id
_entity.type
_entity.pdbx_description
1 polymer ?
#
loop_
_entity_poly.entity_id
_entity_poly.type
_entity_poly.pdbx_seq_one_letter_code
_entity_poly.pdbx_strand_id
1 'polypeptide(L)'
;MSFGRPPNIESSPGKAPLRGSFPLDHDGECKTFMKDYVKCLKENKNNNGLCRQFSEAYLQCRMDNGLMDKDDMGNLGFADLHKSKQEKPPNSTVKEEA
;
A
#
# COMPACT_ATOMS: atom_id res chain seq x y z
N MET A 1 35.80 19.07 23.72
CA MET A 1 34.85 20.21 23.65
C MET A 1 34.34 20.26 22.21
N SER A 2 33.36 19.49 21.75
CA SER A 2 31.98 19.25 22.16
C SER A 2 31.03 20.44 22.07
N PHE A 3 29.98 20.21 21.28
CA PHE A 3 28.65 20.85 21.30
C PHE A 3 28.46 22.16 20.49
N GLY A 4 28.55 22.04 19.16
CA GLY A 4 28.02 23.01 18.18
C GLY A 4 26.65 22.64 17.60
N ARG A 5 25.81 21.89 18.33
CA ARG A 5 24.41 21.65 17.92
C ARG A 5 23.56 22.85 18.36
N PRO A 6 22.90 23.59 17.46
CA PRO A 6 21.81 24.45 17.87
C PRO A 6 20.69 23.59 18.48
N PRO A 7 20.10 23.99 19.62
CA PRO A 7 19.04 23.24 20.25
C PRO A 7 17.74 23.46 19.48
N ASN A 8 17.00 22.36 19.34
CA ASN A 8 15.55 22.40 19.20
C ASN A 8 15.02 23.01 17.89
N ILE A 9 15.24 22.31 16.76
CA ILE A 9 14.10 22.14 15.86
C ILE A 9 13.07 21.40 16.68
N GLU A 10 12.11 22.15 17.19
CA GLU A 10 10.92 21.58 17.78
C GLU A 10 10.39 20.59 16.74
N SER A 11 10.56 19.30 17.04
CA SER A 11 9.57 18.30 16.69
C SER A 11 8.31 18.76 17.39
N SER A 12 7.70 19.83 16.86
CA SER A 12 6.36 20.22 17.20
C SER A 12 5.57 18.92 17.16
N PRO A 13 4.64 18.66 18.09
CA PRO A 13 3.53 17.75 17.81
C PRO A 13 2.66 18.40 16.72
N GLY A 14 3.29 18.82 15.62
CA GLY A 14 2.70 19.22 14.38
C GLY A 14 1.90 18.01 13.97
N LYS A 15 0.61 18.26 13.83
CA LYS A 15 -0.41 17.35 13.32
C LYS A 15 0.25 16.26 12.47
N ALA A 16 -0.01 15.00 12.83
CA ALA A 16 0.47 13.84 12.10
C ALA A 16 0.43 14.15 10.60
N PRO A 17 1.54 13.91 9.88
CA PRO A 17 1.62 14.30 8.48
C PRO A 17 0.39 13.77 7.76
N LEU A 18 -0.27 14.66 7.00
CA LEU A 18 -1.54 14.42 6.32
C LEU A 18 -1.53 13.22 5.37
N ARG A 19 -0.35 12.63 5.14
CA ARG A 19 -0.12 11.37 4.46
C ARG A 19 0.87 10.51 5.26
N GLY A 20 0.43 10.08 6.44
CA GLY A 20 0.94 8.96 7.25
C GLY A 20 2.44 8.70 7.21
N SER A 21 3.17 9.23 8.19
CA SER A 21 4.50 8.74 8.55
C SER A 21 4.50 8.29 10.01
N PHE A 22 3.73 7.24 10.33
CA PHE A 22 3.81 6.47 11.58
C PHE A 22 2.99 5.18 11.39
N PRO A 23 3.44 4.04 11.95
CA PRO A 23 3.60 2.75 11.26
C PRO A 23 2.40 2.37 10.39
N LEU A 24 2.55 2.62 9.10
CA LEU A 24 1.50 2.55 8.08
C LEU A 24 0.91 1.13 7.88
N ASP A 25 1.48 0.12 8.53
CA ASP A 25 1.02 -1.27 8.59
C ASP A 25 1.78 -1.98 9.74
N HIS A 26 1.38 -1.74 10.99
CA HIS A 26 2.08 -2.28 12.17
C HIS A 26 1.93 -3.80 12.28
N ASP A 27 0.71 -4.29 12.09
CA ASP A 27 0.35 -5.71 12.21
C ASP A 27 0.63 -6.51 10.93
N GLY A 28 0.86 -5.82 9.81
CA GLY A 28 1.24 -6.46 8.55
C GLY A 28 0.06 -7.12 7.83
N GLU A 29 -1.15 -6.59 8.00
CA GLU A 29 -2.42 -7.12 7.45
C GLU A 29 -2.32 -7.28 5.92
N CYS A 30 -1.64 -6.34 5.25
CA CYS A 30 -1.49 -6.32 3.79
C CYS A 30 -0.12 -6.84 3.29
N LYS A 31 0.70 -7.47 4.16
CA LYS A 31 2.03 -7.97 3.79
C LYS A 31 1.99 -9.07 2.73
N THR A 32 0.91 -9.83 2.63
CA THR A 32 0.74 -10.89 1.61
C THR A 32 0.81 -10.30 0.21
N PHE A 33 -0.03 -9.31 -0.09
CA PHE A 33 -0.04 -8.60 -1.37
C PHE A 33 1.27 -7.85 -1.64
N MET A 34 1.89 -7.29 -0.59
CA MET A 34 3.22 -6.68 -0.71
C MET A 34 4.28 -7.69 -1.17
N LYS A 35 4.29 -8.90 -0.59
CA LYS A 35 5.23 -9.96 -0.97
C LYS A 35 5.03 -10.38 -2.42
N ASP A 36 3.78 -10.50 -2.88
CA ASP A 36 3.48 -10.84 -4.26
C ASP A 36 3.95 -9.76 -5.23
N TYR A 37 3.74 -8.49 -4.88
CA TYR A 37 4.25 -7.36 -5.66
C TYR A 37 5.79 -7.39 -5.74
N VAL A 38 6.48 -7.56 -4.61
CA VAL A 38 7.94 -7.63 -4.58
C VAL A 38 8.47 -8.86 -5.32
N LYS A 39 7.78 -10.00 -5.23
CA LYS A 39 8.12 -11.21 -5.99
C LYS A 39 8.03 -10.93 -7.49
N CYS A 40 6.92 -10.34 -7.95
CA CYS A 40 6.75 -9.96 -9.34
C CYS A 40 7.85 -8.97 -9.79
N LEU A 41 8.20 -7.98 -8.97
CA LEU A 41 9.29 -7.06 -9.31
C LEU A 41 10.62 -7.78 -9.48
N LYS A 42 10.95 -8.71 -8.57
CA LYS A 42 12.19 -9.49 -8.68
C LYS A 42 12.24 -10.34 -9.95
N GLU A 43 11.14 -10.97 -10.32
CA GLU A 43 11.03 -11.78 -11.54
C GLU A 43 11.11 -10.92 -12.82
N ASN A 44 10.56 -9.71 -12.78
CA ASN A 44 10.46 -8.82 -13.93
C ASN A 44 11.51 -7.70 -13.95
N LYS A 45 12.65 -7.88 -13.24
CA LYS A 45 13.76 -6.91 -13.19
C LYS A 45 13.32 -5.49 -12.80
N ASN A 46 12.48 -5.40 -11.77
CA ASN A 46 11.88 -4.17 -11.23
C ASN A 46 11.00 -3.41 -12.23
N ASN A 47 10.43 -4.10 -13.23
CA ASN A 47 9.44 -3.49 -14.11
C ASN A 47 8.08 -3.38 -13.41
N ASN A 48 7.82 -2.21 -12.84
CA ASN A 48 6.55 -1.90 -12.16
C ASN A 48 5.33 -2.05 -13.08
N GLY A 49 5.49 -1.83 -14.39
CA GLY A 49 4.38 -1.88 -15.36
C GLY A 49 3.71 -3.26 -15.44
N LEU A 50 4.52 -4.33 -15.37
CA LEU A 50 4.04 -5.72 -15.40
C LEU A 50 3.42 -6.14 -14.06
N CYS A 51 3.81 -5.49 -12.97
CA CYS A 51 3.37 -5.82 -11.61
C CYS A 51 2.26 -4.93 -11.08
N ARG A 52 1.68 -4.07 -11.93
CA ARG A 52 0.64 -3.11 -11.53
C ARG A 52 -0.58 -3.78 -10.89
N GLN A 53 -0.92 -5.00 -11.29
CA GLN A 53 -2.04 -5.76 -10.71
C GLN A 53 -1.82 -6.08 -9.23
N PHE A 54 -0.59 -6.40 -8.83
CA PHE A 54 -0.27 -6.71 -7.43
C PHE A 54 -0.19 -5.44 -6.58
N SER A 55 0.29 -4.32 -7.15
CA SER A 55 0.29 -3.03 -6.44
C SER A 55 -1.12 -2.48 -6.21
N GLU A 56 -2.04 -2.68 -7.17
CA GLU A 56 -3.44 -2.29 -7.02
C GLU A 56 -4.08 -3.06 -5.84
N ALA A 57 -3.92 -4.38 -5.81
CA ALA A 57 -4.44 -5.22 -4.72
C ALA A 57 -3.85 -4.83 -3.36
N TYR A 58 -2.55 -4.50 -3.32
CA TYR A 58 -1.90 -4.03 -2.11
C TYR A 58 -2.51 -2.71 -1.60
N LEU A 59 -2.74 -1.73 -2.48
CA LEU A 59 -3.35 -0.47 -2.10
C LEU A 59 -4.82 -0.63 -1.70
N GLN A 60 -5.54 -1.52 -2.37
CA GLN A 60 -6.93 -1.83 -2.03
C GLN A 60 -7.04 -2.38 -0.61
N CYS A 61 -6.20 -3.35 -0.26
CA CYS A 61 -6.13 -3.89 1.10
C CYS A 61 -5.89 -2.79 2.16
N ARG A 62 -5.06 -1.80 1.86
CA ARG A 62 -4.80 -0.70 2.80
C ARG A 62 -6.00 0.22 2.97
N MET A 63 -6.76 0.46 1.91
CA MET A 63 -7.99 1.26 1.97
C MET A 63 -9.12 0.53 2.70
N ASP A 64 -9.24 -0.79 2.50
CA ASP A 64 -10.23 -1.63 3.18
C ASP A 64 -9.98 -1.69 4.69
N ASN A 65 -8.71 -1.78 5.10
CA ASN A 65 -8.32 -1.82 6.51
C ASN A 65 -8.15 -0.42 7.15
N GLY A 66 -8.45 0.66 6.42
CA GLY A 66 -8.30 2.02 6.94
C GLY A 66 -6.85 2.45 7.22
N LEU A 67 -5.86 1.75 6.67
CA LEU A 67 -4.44 2.10 6.70
C LEU A 67 -4.10 3.25 5.72
N MET A 68 -5.04 3.58 4.83
CA MET A 68 -4.94 4.66 3.84
C MET A 68 -6.32 5.29 3.60
N ASP A 69 -6.36 6.58 3.28
CA ASP A 69 -7.58 7.25 2.81
C ASP A 69 -8.14 6.53 1.58
N LYS A 70 -9.46 6.38 1.52
CA LYS A 70 -10.15 5.83 0.35
C LYS A 70 -10.04 6.83 -0.81
N ASP A 71 -9.37 6.42 -1.88
CA ASP A 71 -9.23 7.19 -3.11
C ASP A 71 -9.58 6.30 -4.31
N ASP A 72 -9.93 6.90 -5.44
CA ASP A 72 -10.22 6.16 -6.65
C ASP A 72 -8.93 5.57 -7.23
N MET A 73 -9.00 4.28 -7.59
CA MET A 73 -7.89 3.58 -8.25
C MET A 73 -7.43 4.27 -9.54
N GLY A 74 -8.33 5.00 -10.20
CA GLY A 74 -8.00 5.83 -11.35
C GLY A 74 -7.02 6.96 -11.03
N ASN A 75 -7.22 7.66 -9.91
CA ASN A 75 -6.36 8.75 -9.45
C ASN A 75 -4.98 8.25 -9.01
N LEU A 76 -4.93 7.01 -8.53
CA LEU A 76 -3.70 6.32 -8.12
C LEU A 76 -2.91 5.74 -9.32
N GLY A 77 -3.37 5.95 -10.55
CA GLY A 77 -2.68 5.51 -11.77
C GLY A 77 -3.00 4.08 -12.20
N PHE A 78 -4.12 3.51 -11.73
CA PHE A 78 -4.63 2.19 -12.12
C PHE A 78 -5.88 2.25 -13.01
N ALA A 79 -6.20 3.41 -13.58
CA ALA A 79 -7.35 3.59 -14.48
C ALA A 79 -7.36 2.57 -15.64
N ASP A 80 -6.17 2.24 -16.17
CA ASP A 80 -6.01 1.30 -17.29
C ASP A 80 -6.37 -0.15 -16.94
N LEU A 81 -6.19 -0.54 -15.66
CA LEU A 81 -6.47 -1.90 -15.20
C LEU A 81 -7.97 -2.15 -15.03
N HIS A 82 -8.72 -1.15 -14.58
CA HIS A 82 -10.18 -1.26 -14.44
C HIS A 82 -10.89 -1.45 -15.79
N LYS A 83 -10.32 -0.93 -16.87
CA LYS A 83 -10.82 -1.15 -18.23
C LYS A 83 -10.58 -2.59 -18.73
N SER A 84 -9.66 -3.30 -18.10
CA SER A 84 -9.26 -4.68 -18.45
C SER A 84 -9.81 -5.74 -17.47
N LYS A 85 -10.39 -5.33 -16.33
CA LYS A 85 -10.95 -6.20 -15.27
C LYS A 85 -12.42 -6.59 -15.49
N GLN A 86 -12.90 -6.69 -16.72
CA GLN A 86 -14.17 -7.36 -17.03
C GLN A 86 -13.94 -8.85 -17.35
N GLU A 87 -12.98 -9.51 -16.67
CA GLU A 87 -12.88 -10.98 -16.66
C GLU A 87 -11.99 -11.42 -15.48
N LYS A 88 -12.61 -11.63 -14.31
CA LYS A 88 -12.28 -12.70 -13.33
C LYS A 88 -13.17 -12.51 -12.09
N PRO A 89 -14.14 -13.42 -11.84
CA PRO A 89 -14.93 -13.39 -10.62
C PRO A 89 -14.06 -13.70 -9.39
N PRO A 90 -14.51 -13.27 -8.20
CA PRO A 90 -13.81 -13.43 -6.94
C PRO A 90 -13.78 -14.91 -6.56
N ASN A 91 -12.60 -15.48 -6.29
CA ASN A 91 -12.55 -16.68 -5.46
C ASN A 91 -12.60 -16.26 -3.99
N SER A 92 -13.78 -15.82 -3.57
CA SER A 92 -14.23 -15.92 -2.19
C SER A 92 -15.30 -17.00 -2.19
N THR A 93 -14.88 -18.26 -2.15
CA THR A 93 -15.77 -19.37 -1.79
C THR A 93 -15.49 -19.76 -0.34
N VAL A 94 -16.38 -19.28 0.51
CA VAL A 94 -16.85 -19.78 1.81
C VAL A 94 -16.40 -21.20 2.20
N LYS A 95 -15.93 -21.35 3.45
CA LYS A 95 -16.22 -22.45 4.39
C LYS A 95 -16.11 -21.85 5.81
N GLU A 96 -17.15 -21.30 6.42
CA GLU A 96 -18.22 -21.95 7.21
C GLU A 96 -17.90 -23.36 7.76
N GLU A 97 -18.02 -23.46 9.09
CA GLU A 97 -18.22 -24.61 10.00
C GLU A 97 -17.15 -25.70 10.19
N ALA A 98 -16.63 -25.77 11.43
CA ALA A 98 -16.58 -26.98 12.27
C ALA A 98 -16.52 -26.58 13.76
#